data_AF-A0A200QBX2-F1
#
_entry.id   AF-A0A200QBX2-F1
#
_cell.length_a   1.000
_cell.length_b   1.000
_cell.length_c   1.000
_cell.angle_alpha   90.00
_cell.angle_beta   90.00
_cell.angle_gamma   90.00
#
_symmetry.space_group_name_H-M   'P 1'
#
loop_
_entity.id
_entity.type
_entity.pdbx_description
1 polymer ?
#
loop_
_entity_poly.entity_id
_entity_poly.type
_entity_poly.pdbx_seq_one_letter_code
_entity_poly.pdbx_strand_id
1 'polypeptide(L)' 'MFDQISSLNLLRVISEQEGIPIEELNAGSICDWFMKDKLKREQNLESAVLQWDDSDLQF' A
#
# COMPACT_ATOMS: atom_id res chain seq x y z
N MET A 1 12.92 -0.95 15.89
CA MET A 1 12.64 0.47 15.64
C MET A 1 11.73 0.47 14.44
N PHE A 2 10.47 0.78 14.66
CA PHE A 2 9.35 0.44 13.79
C PHE A 2 9.48 1.13 12.42
N ASP A 3 9.50 0.34 11.36
CA ASP A 3 9.46 0.81 9.98
C ASP A 3 8.07 1.42 9.72
N GLN A 4 7.90 2.70 10.06
CA GLN A 4 6.86 3.49 9.43
C GLN A 4 7.10 3.42 7.92
N ILE A 5 6.18 2.80 7.18
CA ILE A 5 6.10 3.03 5.74
C ILE A 5 5.83 4.53 5.59
N SER A 6 6.89 5.29 5.32
CA SER A 6 6.76 6.71 4.98
C SER A 6 5.89 6.83 3.73
N SER A 7 5.14 7.94 3.60
CA SER A 7 4.30 8.18 2.42
C SER A 7 5.09 8.04 1.11
N LEU A 8 6.38 8.38 1.10
CA LEU A 8 7.25 8.22 -0.05
C LEU A 8 7.59 6.76 -0.37
N ASN A 9 7.83 5.92 0.64
CA ASN A 9 8.09 4.50 0.44
C ASN A 9 6.85 3.80 -0.13
N LEU A 10 5.65 4.16 0.35
CA LEU A 10 4.41 3.63 -0.20
C LEU A 10 4.26 4.01 -1.68
N LEU A 11 4.48 5.28 -2.04
CA LEU A 11 4.39 5.73 -3.44
C LEU A 11 5.39 5.01 -4.35
N ARG A 12 6.61 4.71 -3.85
CA ARG A 12 7.59 3.91 -4.59
C ARG A 12 7.10 2.47 -4.82
N VAL A 13 6.54 1.83 -3.81
CA VAL A 13 5.98 0.47 -3.97
C VAL A 13 4.82 0.46 -4.96
N ILE A 14 3.93 1.46 -4.90
CA ILE A 14 2.83 1.59 -5.87
C ILE A 14 3.37 1.76 -7.29
N SER A 15 4.35 2.66 -7.47
CA SER A 15 5.03 2.90 -8.75
C SER A 15 5.63 1.62 -9.35
N GLU A 16 6.36 0.86 -8.54
CA GLU A 16 6.99 -0.39 -8.97
C GLU A 16 5.97 -1.48 -9.33
N GLN A 17 4.86 -1.58 -8.58
CA GLN A 17 3.83 -2.61 -8.82
C GLN A 17 2.92 -2.31 -10.01
N GLU A 18 2.57 -1.04 -10.22
CA GLU A 18 1.74 -0.63 -11.35
C GLU A 18 2.59 -0.39 -12.62
N GLY A 19 3.92 -0.32 -12.50
CA GLY A 19 4.82 -0.02 -13.61
C GLY A 19 4.70 1.41 -14.13
N ILE A 20 4.24 2.33 -13.27
CA ILE A 20 4.00 3.74 -13.58
C ILE A 20 5.09 4.57 -12.87
N PRO A 21 5.78 5.50 -13.55
CA PRO A 21 6.73 6.40 -12.89
C PRO A 21 6.08 7.14 -11.72
N ILE A 22 6.83 7.37 -10.63
CA ILE A 22 6.29 7.98 -9.41
C ILE A 22 5.69 9.37 -9.66
N GLU A 23 6.25 10.11 -10.62
CA GLU A 23 5.79 11.41 -11.10
C GLU A 23 4.47 11.37 -11.91
N GLU A 24 4.11 10.20 -12.45
CA GLU A 24 2.88 9.97 -13.22
C GLU A 24 1.77 9.34 -12.39
N LEU A 25 2.07 8.94 -11.14
CA LEU A 25 1.07 8.47 -10.20
C LEU A 25 0.04 9.57 -9.93
N ASN A 26 -1.23 9.21 -10.04
CA ASN A 26 -2.34 10.09 -9.75
C ASN A 26 -3.26 9.47 -8.70
N ALA A 27 -4.21 10.26 -8.20
CA ALA A 27 -5.15 9.80 -7.17
C ALA A 27 -5.94 8.56 -7.62
N GLY A 28 -6.29 8.45 -8.90
CA GLY A 28 -6.99 7.29 -9.45
C GLY A 28 -6.14 6.02 -9.36
N SER A 29 -4.92 6.05 -9.89
CA SER A 29 -4.02 4.89 -9.86
C SER A 29 -3.67 4.46 -8.43
N ILE A 30 -3.52 5.42 -7.52
CA ILE A 30 -3.29 5.13 -6.10
C ILE A 30 -4.52 4.47 -5.47
N CYS A 31 -5.73 5.01 -5.69
CA CYS A 31 -6.98 4.41 -5.19
C CYS A 31 -7.20 2.99 -5.72
N ASP A 32 -6.98 2.77 -7.01
CA ASP A 32 -7.11 1.44 -7.61
C ASP A 32 -6.13 0.44 -6.99
N TRP A 33 -4.89 0.88 -6.75
CA TRP A 33 -3.89 0.05 -6.08
C TRP A 33 -4.32 -0.32 -4.65
N PHE A 34 -4.85 0.62 -3.87
CA PHE A 34 -5.36 0.34 -2.52
C PHE A 34 -6.48 -0.71 -2.53
N MET A 35 -7.39 -0.65 -3.51
CA MET A 35 -8.45 -1.66 -3.64
C MET A 35 -7.86 -3.04 -3.96
N LYS A 36 -6.87 -3.11 -4.86
CA LYS A 36 -6.18 -4.37 -5.20
C LYS A 36 -5.43 -4.94 -3.99
N ASP A 37 -4.70 -4.10 -3.26
CA ASP A 37 -3.91 -4.54 -2.08
C ASP A 37 -4.82 -5.05 -0.95
N LYS A 38 -5.98 -4.40 -0.75
CA LYS A 38 -7.01 -4.89 0.17
C LYS A 38 -7.54 -6.28 -0.21
N LEU A 39 -7.83 -6.51 -1.49
CA LEU A 39 -8.29 -7.82 -1.97
C LEU A 39 -7.23 -8.91 -1.77
N LYS A 40 -5.93 -8.58 -1.93
CA LYS A 40 -4.84 -9.51 -1.62
C LYS A 40 -4.87 -9.93 -0.15
N ARG A 41 -5.12 -8.99 0.78
CA ARG A 41 -5.26 -9.28 2.22
C ARG A 41 -6.39 -10.27 2.51
N GLU A 42 -7.53 -10.12 1.85
CA GLU A 42 -8.69 -11.00 2.02
C GLU A 42 -8.41 -12.44 1.55
N GLN A 43 -7.56 -12.60 0.53
CA GLN A 43 -7.18 -13.91 -0.01
C GLN A 43 -5.97 -14.53 0.72
N ASN A 44 -5.03 -13.70 1.16
CA ASN A 44 -3.83 -14.11 1.88
C ASN A 44 -3.26 -12.92 2.67
N LEU A 45 -3.34 -13.00 4.00
CA LEU A 45 -2.90 -11.91 4.89
C LEU A 45 -1.44 -11.50 4.66
N GLU A 46 -0.54 -12.41 4.30
CA GLU A 46 0.88 -12.12 4.12
C GLU A 46 1.22 -11.50 2.75
N SER A 47 0.27 -11.47 1.81
CA SER A 47 0.49 -10.98 0.44
C SER A 47 0.22 -9.48 0.28
N ALA A 48 -0.44 -8.83 1.24
CA ALA A 48 -0.71 -7.40 1.18
C ALA A 48 0.54 -6.59 1.58
N VAL A 49 0.83 -5.52 0.84
CA VAL A 49 1.91 -4.59 1.19
C VAL A 49 1.57 -3.84 2.46
N LEU A 50 0.31 -3.45 2.59
CA LEU A 50 -0.18 -2.71 3.74
C LEU A 50 -0.61 -3.65 4.86
N GLN A 51 0.33 -3.93 5.75
CA GLN A 51 0.13 -4.61 7.02
C GLN A 51 -0.15 -3.57 8.11
N TRP A 52 -1.30 -2.89 8.05
CA TRP A 52 -1.72 -2.05 9.18
C TRP A 52 -2.12 -3.04 10.27
N ASP A 53 -1.33 -3.12 11.33
CA ASP A 53 -1.71 -3.89 12.50
C ASP A 53 -2.94 -3.20 13.10
N ASP A 54 -4.08 -3.89 13.10
CA ASP A 54 -5.30 -3.37 13.74
C ASP A 54 -5.08 -3.14 15.25
N SER A 55 -3.99 -3.67 15.82
CA SER A 55 -3.56 -3.42 17.20
C SER A 55 -3.14 -1.96 17.47
N ASP A 56 -2.74 -1.20 16.44
CA ASP A 56 -2.40 0.23 16.57
C ASP A 56 -3.65 1.14 16.61
N LEU A 57 -4.85 0.57 16.42
CA LEU A 57 -6.15 1.27 16.46
C LEU A 57 -6.91 1.06 17.79
N GLN A 58 -6.23 0.66 18.86
CA GLN A 58 -6.81 0.70 20.21
C GLN A 58 -6.86 2.15 20.72
N PHE A 59 -7.98 2.83 20.46
CA PHE A 59 -8.36 4.08 21.12
C PHE A 59 -8.98 3.83 22.51
#